data_AF-A0A920P559-F1
#
_entry.id   AF-A0A920P559-F1
#
_cell.length_a   1.000
_cell.length_b   1.000
_cell.length_c   1.000
_cell.angle_alpha   90.00
_cell.angle_beta   90.00
_cell.angle_gamma   90.00
#
_symmetry.space_group_name_H-M   'P 1'
#
loop_
_entity.id
_entity.type
_entity.pdbx_description
1 polymer ?
#
loop_
_entity_poly.entity_id
_entity_poly.type
_entity_poly.pdbx_seq_one_letter_code
_entity_poly.pdbx_strand_id
1 'polypeptide(L)'
;MYRRYSIIGGVLLVGVLGFLAACADQVSEQESSGVQVPVFEVNPLWPKPLPNHWVLGSTIGLSIDSRDHVFVIHRASTIDAANELNVLHEPASAECCAPAPPVLEFDPEGNVVGSWGGPGDGYDWPSSNHGITVDHMDNVWIGGNGPDDGHILKFTVTATSYFNLVGRVLARGAMIRKTLVESLKSQST
;
A
#
# COMPACT_ATOMS: atom_id res chain seq x y z
N MET A 1 86.39 -2.10 -8.97
CA MET A 1 85.31 -2.21 -7.94
C MET A 1 84.07 -1.36 -8.23
N TYR A 2 84.11 -0.31 -9.08
CA TYR A 2 82.96 0.58 -9.34
C TYR A 2 81.79 0.00 -10.15
N ARG A 3 82.03 -1.01 -11.00
CA ARG A 3 81.01 -1.58 -11.90
C ARG A 3 79.92 -2.41 -11.20
N ARG A 4 80.19 -2.92 -9.99
CA ARG A 4 79.21 -3.65 -9.17
C ARG A 4 78.25 -2.71 -8.43
N TYR A 5 78.71 -1.52 -8.04
CA TYR A 5 77.88 -0.53 -7.37
C TYR A 5 76.88 0.16 -8.31
N SER A 6 77.21 0.34 -9.60
CA SER A 6 76.27 0.90 -10.59
C SER A 6 75.08 -0.02 -10.90
N ILE A 7 75.28 -1.34 -10.88
CA ILE A 7 74.18 -2.31 -11.14
C ILE A 7 73.23 -2.36 -9.94
N ILE A 8 73.77 -2.35 -8.72
CA ILE A 8 72.98 -2.34 -7.48
C ILE A 8 72.19 -1.02 -7.36
N GLY A 9 72.80 0.11 -7.71
CA GLY A 9 72.11 1.41 -7.73
C GLY A 9 70.97 1.48 -8.76
N GLY A 10 71.15 0.89 -9.95
CA GLY A 10 70.11 0.86 -10.99
C GLY A 10 68.90 -0.01 -10.61
N VAL A 11 69.13 -1.17 -9.99
CA VAL A 11 68.06 -2.08 -9.55
C VAL A 11 67.24 -1.48 -8.40
N LEU A 12 67.89 -0.78 -7.46
CA LEU A 12 67.20 -0.07 -6.39
C LEU A 12 66.33 1.09 -6.90
N LEU A 13 66.80 1.80 -7.93
CA LEU A 13 66.07 2.94 -8.50
C LEU A 13 64.82 2.51 -9.28
N VAL A 14 64.90 1.39 -10.01
CA VAL A 14 63.74 0.78 -10.69
C VAL A 14 62.74 0.18 -9.70
N GLY A 15 63.23 -0.43 -8.61
CA GLY A 15 62.37 -0.96 -7.54
C GLY A 15 61.58 0.14 -6.82
N VAL A 16 62.20 1.28 -6.53
CA VAL A 16 61.55 2.43 -5.87
C VAL A 16 60.54 3.12 -6.80
N LEU A 17 60.86 3.27 -8.09
CA LEU A 17 59.92 3.82 -9.09
C LEU A 17 58.71 2.90 -9.31
N GLY A 18 58.91 1.58 -9.34
CA GLY A 18 57.81 0.61 -9.45
C GLY A 18 56.90 0.60 -8.21
N PHE A 19 57.46 0.78 -7.01
CA PHE A 19 56.69 0.85 -5.77
C PHE A 19 55.88 2.15 -5.65
N LEU A 20 56.41 3.28 -6.13
CA LEU A 20 55.69 4.56 -6.13
C LEU A 20 54.54 4.58 -7.15
N ALA A 21 54.68 3.90 -8.29
CA ALA A 21 53.60 3.75 -9.28
C ALA A 21 52.45 2.87 -8.77
N ALA A 22 52.75 1.81 -8.00
CA ALA A 22 51.73 0.93 -7.41
C ALA A 22 50.87 1.61 -6.33
N CYS A 23 51.35 2.70 -5.72
CA CYS A 23 50.60 3.47 -4.74
C CYS A 23 49.72 4.58 -5.35
N ALA A 24 49.88 4.90 -6.63
CA ALA A 24 49.13 5.97 -7.30
C ALA A 24 47.73 5.52 -7.77
N ASP A 25 47.48 4.22 -7.87
CA ASP A 25 46.22 3.63 -8.36
C ASP A 25 45.15 3.41 -7.27
N GLN A 26 45.33 3.97 -6.07
CA GLN A 26 44.40 3.81 -4.95
C GLN A 26 43.68 5.10 -4.55
N VAL A 27 43.70 6.13 -5.40
CA VAL A 27 42.71 7.21 -5.30
C VAL A 27 41.42 6.68 -5.90
N SER A 28 40.66 5.94 -5.10
CA SER A 28 39.26 5.68 -5.42
C SER A 28 38.57 7.04 -5.55
N GLU A 29 38.08 7.36 -6.74
CA GLU A 29 37.01 8.35 -6.89
C GLU A 29 35.84 7.86 -6.03
N GLN A 30 35.79 8.37 -4.81
CA GLN A 30 34.57 8.32 -4.02
C GLN A 30 33.63 9.32 -4.70
N GLU A 31 33.00 8.87 -5.80
CA GLU A 31 31.79 9.52 -6.28
C GLU A 31 30.87 9.62 -5.07
N SER A 32 30.58 10.85 -4.64
CA SER A 32 29.40 11.07 -3.82
C SER A 32 28.25 10.62 -4.72
N SER A 33 27.74 9.42 -4.48
CA SER A 33 26.48 8.97 -5.04
C SER A 33 25.42 9.91 -4.47
N GLY A 34 25.25 11.07 -5.11
CA GLY A 34 24.23 12.05 -4.77
C GLY A 34 22.92 11.29 -4.75
N VAL A 35 22.21 11.35 -3.63
CA VAL A 35 20.96 10.62 -3.39
C VAL A 35 20.04 10.90 -4.59
N GLN A 36 19.95 9.95 -5.51
CA GLN A 36 19.02 10.02 -6.63
C GLN A 36 17.65 9.71 -6.04
N VAL A 37 16.81 10.74 -5.91
CA VAL A 37 15.43 10.57 -5.47
C VAL A 37 14.58 10.06 -6.65
N PRO A 38 13.69 9.09 -6.43
CA PRO A 38 12.77 8.64 -7.48
C PRO A 38 11.90 9.80 -8.00
N VAL A 39 11.76 9.89 -9.32
CA VAL A 39 10.77 10.76 -9.96
C VAL A 39 9.52 9.92 -10.21
N PHE A 40 8.37 10.44 -9.81
CA PHE A 40 7.08 9.78 -10.00
C PHE A 40 6.35 10.42 -11.17
N GLU A 41 5.84 9.58 -12.06
CA GLU A 41 4.99 9.98 -13.18
C GLU A 41 3.59 9.38 -13.02
N VAL A 42 2.57 10.13 -13.45
CA VAL A 42 1.19 9.65 -13.42
C VAL A 42 0.99 8.67 -14.56
N ASN A 43 0.42 7.50 -14.27
CA ASN A 43 -0.14 6.62 -15.29
C ASN A 43 -1.60 7.00 -15.56
N PRO A 44 -1.94 7.66 -16.68
CA PRO A 44 -3.30 8.13 -16.94
C PRO A 44 -4.28 7.01 -17.37
N LEU A 45 -3.78 5.80 -17.64
CA LEU A 45 -4.60 4.66 -18.08
C LEU A 45 -4.90 3.68 -16.94
N TRP A 46 -4.50 4.01 -15.72
CA TRP A 46 -4.75 3.21 -14.52
C TRP A 46 -5.67 3.99 -13.55
N PRO A 47 -6.68 3.35 -12.94
CA PRO A 47 -7.15 1.99 -13.22
C PRO A 47 -7.91 1.92 -14.56
N LYS A 48 -8.17 0.69 -15.04
CA LYS A 48 -9.02 0.49 -16.22
C LYS A 48 -10.48 0.86 -15.89
N PRO A 49 -11.33 1.12 -16.90
CA PRO A 49 -12.75 1.34 -16.69
C PRO A 49 -13.37 0.22 -15.86
N LEU A 50 -14.18 0.58 -14.86
CA LEU A 50 -14.81 -0.40 -13.99
C LEU A 50 -15.79 -1.29 -14.76
N PRO A 51 -15.88 -2.59 -14.42
CA PRO A 51 -16.87 -3.48 -15.01
C PRO A 51 -18.28 -3.10 -14.54
N ASN A 52 -19.31 -3.71 -15.14
CA ASN A 52 -20.71 -3.65 -14.70
C ASN A 52 -21.31 -2.25 -14.60
N HIS A 53 -20.77 -1.28 -15.36
CA HIS A 53 -21.20 0.12 -15.32
C HIS A 53 -21.16 0.72 -13.90
N TRP A 54 -20.17 0.29 -13.12
CA TRP A 54 -19.99 0.76 -11.76
C TRP A 54 -19.47 2.17 -11.71
N VAL A 55 -19.96 2.91 -10.71
CA VAL A 55 -19.46 4.22 -10.31
C VAL A 55 -18.99 4.17 -8.86
N LEU A 56 -17.97 4.98 -8.58
CA LEU A 56 -17.45 5.16 -7.23
C LEU A 56 -18.03 6.44 -6.64
N GLY A 57 -18.27 6.39 -5.34
CA GLY A 57 -18.40 7.60 -4.53
C GLY A 57 -17.04 8.12 -4.10
N SER A 58 -16.98 8.75 -2.94
CA SER A 58 -15.71 9.21 -2.38
C SER A 58 -14.82 8.02 -2.06
N THR A 59 -13.67 7.95 -2.72
CA THR A 59 -12.55 7.08 -2.35
C THR A 59 -11.90 7.64 -1.08
N ILE A 60 -11.91 6.85 -0.02
CA ILE A 60 -11.58 7.30 1.35
C ILE A 60 -10.37 6.57 1.94
N GLY A 61 -9.99 5.45 1.35
CA GLY A 61 -8.84 4.69 1.77
C GLY A 61 -8.29 3.84 0.63
N LEU A 62 -6.98 3.62 0.69
CA LEU A 62 -6.24 2.79 -0.24
C LEU A 62 -5.17 2.00 0.51
N SER A 63 -4.92 0.78 0.07
CA SER A 63 -3.85 -0.06 0.62
C SER A 63 -3.35 -1.03 -0.43
N ILE A 64 -2.20 -1.65 -0.18
CA ILE A 64 -1.52 -2.54 -1.12
C ILE A 64 -1.15 -3.82 -0.36
N ASP A 65 -1.40 -4.98 -0.95
CA ASP A 65 -1.01 -6.27 -0.38
C ASP A 65 0.35 -6.76 -0.88
N SER A 66 0.78 -7.95 -0.47
CA SER A 66 2.05 -8.55 -0.88
C SER A 66 2.17 -8.89 -2.38
N ARG A 67 1.07 -8.82 -3.15
CA ARG A 67 0.99 -9.13 -4.58
C ARG A 67 0.99 -7.87 -5.45
N ASP A 68 1.21 -6.70 -4.85
CA ASP A 68 1.03 -5.39 -5.47
C ASP A 68 -0.42 -5.12 -5.92
N HIS A 69 -1.40 -5.82 -5.35
CA HIS A 69 -2.81 -5.52 -5.61
C HIS A 69 -3.23 -4.30 -4.80
N VAL A 70 -3.91 -3.36 -5.45
CA VAL A 70 -4.40 -2.14 -4.83
C VAL A 70 -5.84 -2.35 -4.35
N PHE A 71 -6.05 -2.20 -3.05
CA PHE A 71 -7.36 -2.18 -2.44
C PHE A 71 -7.84 -0.75 -2.31
N VAL A 72 -9.03 -0.47 -2.84
CA VAL A 72 -9.71 0.81 -2.72
C VAL A 72 -11.00 0.60 -1.93
N ILE A 73 -11.21 1.40 -0.89
CA ILE A 73 -12.51 1.48 -0.22
C ILE A 73 -13.18 2.82 -0.53
N HIS A 74 -14.45 2.77 -0.90
CA HIS A 74 -15.25 3.94 -1.25
C HIS A 74 -16.62 3.94 -0.56
N ARG A 75 -17.26 5.11 -0.53
CA ARG A 75 -18.60 5.29 0.05
C ARG A 75 -19.64 5.46 -1.05
N ALA A 76 -20.43 4.42 -1.33
CA ALA A 76 -21.56 4.55 -2.25
C ALA A 76 -22.58 5.62 -1.80
N SER A 77 -22.70 5.86 -0.49
CA SER A 77 -23.62 6.86 0.08
C SER A 77 -23.29 8.32 -0.26
N THR A 78 -22.11 8.60 -0.84
CA THR A 78 -21.75 9.95 -1.28
C THR A 78 -22.05 10.19 -2.75
N ILE A 79 -22.60 9.20 -3.45
CA ILE A 79 -23.04 9.33 -4.83
C ILE A 79 -24.42 10.00 -4.82
N ASP A 80 -24.63 11.00 -5.68
CA ASP A 80 -25.95 11.59 -5.84
C ASP A 80 -26.89 10.60 -6.54
N ALA A 81 -27.69 9.89 -5.75
CA ALA A 81 -28.60 8.89 -6.26
C ALA A 81 -29.55 9.43 -7.33
N ALA A 82 -29.95 10.71 -7.24
CA ALA A 82 -30.92 11.31 -8.16
C ALA A 82 -30.36 11.60 -9.55
N ASN A 83 -29.03 11.72 -9.69
CA ASN A 83 -28.40 12.14 -10.95
C ASN A 83 -27.34 11.15 -11.46
N GLU A 84 -26.73 10.37 -10.57
CA GLU A 84 -25.57 9.52 -10.88
C GLU A 84 -25.90 8.03 -10.81
N LEU A 85 -27.00 7.62 -10.17
CA LEU A 85 -27.43 6.21 -10.06
C LEU A 85 -28.66 5.90 -10.90
N ASN A 86 -28.65 6.33 -12.17
CA ASN A 86 -29.81 6.29 -13.06
C ASN A 86 -30.44 4.90 -13.28
N VAL A 87 -29.67 3.82 -13.09
CA VAL A 87 -30.15 2.44 -13.18
C VAL A 87 -31.07 2.04 -12.01
N LEU A 88 -31.04 2.81 -10.91
CA LEU A 88 -31.88 2.58 -9.73
C LEU A 88 -33.23 3.34 -9.78
N HIS A 89 -33.45 4.19 -10.78
CA HIS A 89 -34.73 4.88 -10.96
C HIS A 89 -35.78 3.99 -11.63
N GLU A 90 -37.06 4.30 -11.38
CA GLU A 90 -38.19 3.60 -12.00
C GLU A 90 -39.08 4.60 -12.77
N PRO A 91 -39.11 4.55 -14.12
CA PRO A 91 -38.31 3.68 -14.99
C PRO A 91 -36.83 4.13 -15.02
N ALA A 92 -35.92 3.19 -15.29
CA ALA A 92 -34.50 3.51 -15.41
C ALA A 92 -34.29 4.53 -16.54
N SER A 93 -33.59 5.63 -16.23
CA SER A 93 -33.34 6.73 -17.18
C SER A 93 -32.10 6.50 -18.05
N ALA A 94 -31.25 5.54 -17.70
CA ALA A 94 -30.08 5.11 -18.47
C ALA A 94 -29.70 3.65 -18.14
N GLU A 95 -28.89 3.04 -19.01
CA GLU A 95 -28.33 1.68 -18.81
C GLU A 95 -27.22 1.64 -17.76
N CYS A 96 -26.64 2.80 -17.46
CA CYS A 96 -25.73 3.03 -16.33
C CYS A 96 -26.52 3.76 -15.23
N CYS A 97 -26.08 3.83 -13.98
CA CYS A 97 -24.82 3.46 -13.40
C CYS A 97 -25.15 2.89 -12.02
N ALA A 98 -24.49 1.82 -11.61
CA ALA A 98 -24.71 1.21 -10.30
C ALA A 98 -23.55 1.56 -9.34
N PRO A 99 -23.80 1.71 -8.04
CA PRO A 99 -22.68 1.83 -7.11
C PRO A 99 -21.86 0.53 -7.11
N ALA A 100 -20.53 0.65 -7.15
CA ALA A 100 -19.66 -0.51 -6.95
C ALA A 100 -19.81 -1.06 -5.51
N PRO A 101 -19.44 -2.34 -5.26
CA PRO A 101 -19.24 -2.83 -3.90
C PRO A 101 -18.22 -1.96 -3.14
N PRO A 102 -18.34 -1.81 -1.81
CA PRO A 102 -17.55 -0.84 -1.06
C PRO A 102 -16.04 -1.00 -1.19
N VAL A 103 -15.54 -2.23 -1.35
CA VAL A 103 -14.12 -2.54 -1.57
C VAL A 103 -13.93 -3.08 -2.97
N LEU A 104 -12.97 -2.50 -3.69
CA LEU A 104 -12.47 -2.99 -4.97
C LEU A 104 -10.99 -3.35 -4.86
N GLU A 105 -10.62 -4.47 -5.44
CA GLU A 105 -9.24 -4.95 -5.57
C GLU A 105 -8.81 -4.87 -7.03
N PHE A 106 -7.71 -4.17 -7.27
CA PHE A 106 -7.11 -4.01 -8.58
C PHE A 106 -5.77 -4.73 -8.65
N ASP A 107 -5.52 -5.43 -9.74
CA ASP A 107 -4.16 -5.91 -10.04
C ASP A 107 -3.24 -4.73 -10.48
N PRO A 108 -1.91 -4.94 -10.59
CA PRO A 108 -0.99 -3.89 -11.01
C PRO A 108 -1.33 -3.29 -12.39
N GLU A 109 -1.94 -4.07 -13.28
CA GLU A 109 -2.41 -3.61 -14.59
C GLU A 109 -3.71 -2.77 -14.53
N GLY A 110 -4.35 -2.68 -13.36
CA GLY A 110 -5.55 -1.89 -13.11
C GLY A 110 -6.85 -2.58 -13.49
N ASN A 111 -6.85 -3.91 -13.65
CA ASN A 111 -8.08 -4.69 -13.77
C ASN A 111 -8.71 -4.88 -12.39
N VAL A 112 -10.04 -4.86 -12.32
CA VAL A 112 -10.75 -5.30 -11.11
C VAL A 112 -10.67 -6.83 -11.02
N VAL A 113 -10.00 -7.34 -9.99
CA VAL A 113 -9.83 -8.78 -9.74
C VAL A 113 -10.61 -9.27 -8.52
N GLY A 114 -11.14 -8.35 -7.71
CA GLY A 114 -12.01 -8.64 -6.59
C GLY A 114 -12.93 -7.46 -6.25
N SER A 115 -14.13 -7.75 -5.76
CA SER A 115 -15.03 -6.74 -5.22
C SER A 115 -15.91 -7.33 -4.11
N TRP A 116 -16.02 -6.63 -2.98
CA TRP A 116 -16.70 -7.15 -1.79
C TRP A 116 -17.01 -6.03 -0.79
N GLY A 117 -17.55 -6.40 0.37
CA GLY A 117 -17.83 -5.51 1.49
C GLY A 117 -19.31 -5.15 1.62
N GLY A 118 -19.60 -4.31 2.60
CA GLY A 118 -20.97 -3.97 3.00
C GLY A 118 -21.51 -4.85 4.12
N PRO A 119 -22.77 -4.62 4.54
CA PRO A 119 -23.44 -5.42 5.56
C PRO A 119 -23.44 -6.91 5.21
N GLY A 120 -23.20 -7.77 6.20
CA GLY A 120 -23.14 -9.22 6.01
C GLY A 120 -23.38 -9.97 7.32
N ASP A 121 -23.46 -11.29 7.22
CA ASP A 121 -23.71 -12.13 8.39
C ASP A 121 -22.48 -12.22 9.30
N GLY A 122 -22.69 -12.08 10.61
CA GLY A 122 -21.64 -12.28 11.61
C GLY A 122 -20.77 -11.05 11.92
N TYR A 123 -21.04 -9.90 11.31
CA TYR A 123 -20.39 -8.63 11.64
C TYR A 123 -21.27 -7.42 11.29
N ASP A 124 -21.03 -6.29 11.97
CA ASP A 124 -21.66 -5.02 11.63
C ASP A 124 -20.75 -4.26 10.66
N TRP A 125 -21.22 -3.94 9.46
CA TRP A 125 -20.48 -3.03 8.59
C TRP A 125 -20.52 -1.60 9.16
N PRO A 126 -19.41 -0.84 9.17
CA PRO A 126 -19.43 0.51 9.73
C PRO A 126 -20.40 1.41 8.97
N SER A 127 -21.15 2.22 9.70
CA SER A 127 -22.09 3.21 9.13
C SER A 127 -21.38 4.23 8.24
N SER A 128 -20.11 4.53 8.57
CA SER A 128 -19.24 5.37 7.76
C SER A 128 -17.85 4.75 7.67
N ASN A 129 -17.74 3.63 6.94
CA ASN A 129 -16.43 3.01 6.60
C ASN A 129 -15.43 4.09 6.14
N HIS A 130 -14.16 3.99 6.52
CA HIS A 130 -13.17 5.07 6.34
C HIS A 130 -11.80 4.53 5.91
N GLY A 131 -11.00 4.04 6.86
CA GLY A 131 -9.67 3.52 6.57
C GLY A 131 -9.72 2.06 6.13
N ILE A 132 -8.90 1.71 5.15
CA ILE A 132 -8.52 0.34 4.79
C ILE A 132 -7.01 0.20 4.91
N THR A 133 -6.53 -0.89 5.51
CA THR A 133 -5.11 -1.24 5.49
C THR A 133 -4.95 -2.74 5.36
N VAL A 134 -3.97 -3.16 4.58
CA VAL A 134 -3.52 -4.56 4.52
C VAL A 134 -2.33 -4.72 5.45
N ASP A 135 -2.32 -5.77 6.27
CA ASP A 135 -1.16 -6.10 7.12
C ASP A 135 -0.16 -7.02 6.39
N HIS A 136 0.99 -7.27 7.02
CA HIS A 136 2.05 -8.10 6.47
C HIS A 136 1.70 -9.60 6.30
N MET A 137 0.53 -10.02 6.79
CA MET A 137 -0.01 -11.37 6.60
C MET A 137 -1.16 -11.37 5.58
N ASP A 138 -1.31 -10.28 4.80
CA ASP A 138 -2.38 -10.05 3.84
C ASP A 138 -3.80 -10.10 4.45
N ASN A 139 -3.94 -9.72 5.73
CA ASN A 139 -5.27 -9.45 6.26
C ASN A 139 -5.68 -8.03 5.94
N VAL A 140 -6.93 -7.84 5.51
CA VAL A 140 -7.52 -6.55 5.21
C VAL A 140 -8.29 -6.05 6.43
N TRP A 141 -7.96 -4.85 6.89
CA TRP A 141 -8.56 -4.21 8.06
C TRP A 141 -9.35 -2.98 7.65
N ILE A 142 -10.57 -2.85 8.15
CA ILE A 142 -11.47 -1.73 7.85
C ILE A 142 -11.91 -1.06 9.14
N GLY A 143 -11.72 0.26 9.21
CA GLY A 143 -12.20 1.11 10.30
C GLY A 143 -13.40 1.97 9.88
N GLY A 144 -14.24 2.33 10.84
CA GLY A 144 -15.34 3.29 10.67
C GLY A 144 -15.04 4.67 11.25
N ASN A 145 -15.75 5.68 10.76
CA ASN A 145 -15.73 7.08 11.23
C ASN A 145 -17.16 7.60 11.52
N GLY A 146 -18.14 6.70 11.62
CA GLY A 146 -19.48 7.04 12.06
C GLY A 146 -19.52 7.30 13.57
N PRO A 147 -20.51 8.06 14.06
CA PRO A 147 -20.64 8.39 15.48
C PRO A 147 -20.76 7.15 16.38
N ASP A 148 -21.37 6.07 15.85
CA ASP A 148 -21.55 4.80 16.55
C ASP A 148 -20.58 3.70 16.04
N ASP A 149 -19.65 4.04 15.14
CA ASP A 149 -18.65 3.10 14.65
C ASP A 149 -17.59 2.89 15.74
N GLY A 150 -17.76 1.83 16.53
CA GLY A 150 -16.90 1.50 17.66
C GLY A 150 -15.92 0.36 17.40
N HIS A 151 -15.76 -0.09 16.16
CA HIS A 151 -15.06 -1.34 15.87
C HIS A 151 -14.20 -1.31 14.61
N ILE A 152 -13.33 -2.31 14.50
CA ILE A 152 -12.49 -2.60 13.34
C ILE A 152 -12.82 -4.01 12.86
N LEU A 153 -13.02 -4.14 11.55
CA LEU A 153 -13.24 -5.42 10.89
C LEU A 153 -11.93 -5.94 10.29
N LYS A 154 -11.72 -7.25 10.36
CA LYS A 154 -10.61 -7.96 9.73
C LYS A 154 -11.13 -9.03 8.76
N PHE A 155 -10.55 -9.06 7.56
CA PHE A 155 -10.90 -9.98 6.47
C PHE A 155 -9.63 -10.63 5.91
N THR A 156 -9.77 -11.81 5.30
CA THR A 156 -8.72 -12.41 4.47
C THR A 156 -8.67 -11.75 3.09
N VAL A 157 -7.49 -11.68 2.46
CA VAL A 157 -7.29 -11.06 1.13
C VAL A 157 -8.23 -11.60 0.03
N THR A 158 -8.63 -12.87 0.10
CA THR A 158 -9.54 -13.49 -0.89
C THR A 158 -11.03 -13.21 -0.62
N ALA A 159 -11.34 -12.40 0.39
CA ALA A 159 -12.70 -12.02 0.83
C ALA A 159 -13.69 -13.18 1.07
N THR A 160 -13.19 -14.42 1.18
CA THR A 160 -14.05 -15.62 1.29
C THR A 160 -14.32 -16.02 2.74
N SER A 161 -13.69 -15.38 3.73
CA SER A 161 -13.88 -15.73 5.14
C SER A 161 -13.63 -14.54 6.06
N TYR A 162 -14.63 -14.24 6.89
CA TYR A 162 -14.52 -13.31 8.01
C TYR A 162 -13.57 -13.87 9.06
N PHE A 163 -12.71 -13.01 9.64
CA PHE A 163 -11.91 -13.38 10.81
C PHE A 163 -11.94 -12.25 11.85
N ASN A 164 -12.87 -12.36 12.80
CA ASN A 164 -12.96 -11.65 14.08
C ASN A 164 -13.18 -10.12 14.07
N LEU A 165 -14.07 -9.70 14.97
CA LEU A 165 -14.24 -8.31 15.41
C LEU A 165 -13.07 -7.99 16.34
N VAL A 166 -12.13 -7.18 15.89
CA VAL A 166 -10.97 -6.84 16.73
C VAL A 166 -11.26 -5.54 17.46
N GLY A 167 -12.00 -5.69 18.56
CA GLY A 167 -12.33 -4.63 19.49
C GLY A 167 -13.65 -3.92 19.19
N ARG A 168 -14.49 -3.80 20.22
CA ARG A 168 -15.64 -2.88 20.26
C ARG A 168 -15.37 -1.87 21.38
N VAL A 169 -15.10 -0.62 21.02
CA VAL A 169 -15.06 0.49 21.96
C VAL A 169 -16.51 0.82 22.30
N LEU A 170 -17.00 0.27 23.41
CA LEU A 170 -18.24 0.76 24.02
C LEU A 170 -17.96 2.15 24.57
N ALA A 171 -18.42 3.18 23.87
CA ALA A 171 -18.23 4.56 24.29
C ALA A 171 -18.90 4.81 25.65
N ARG A 172 -18.10 4.86 26.71
CA ARG A 172 -18.18 5.80 27.86
C ARG A 172 -16.99 5.57 28.81
N GLY A 173 -15.94 6.40 28.66
CA GLY A 173 -15.13 6.83 29.80
C GLY A 173 -13.95 6.00 30.31
N ALA A 174 -13.41 5.00 29.59
CA ALA A 174 -12.28 4.21 30.12
C ALA A 174 -11.06 4.16 29.16
N MET A 175 -10.01 4.89 29.52
CA MET A 175 -8.57 4.66 29.25
C MET A 175 -8.22 3.75 28.04
N ILE A 176 -8.30 4.30 26.81
CA ILE A 176 -8.32 3.54 25.55
C ILE A 176 -6.92 3.21 24.96
N ARG A 177 -5.80 3.75 25.46
CA ARG A 177 -4.55 3.67 24.67
C ARG A 177 -3.76 2.36 24.74
N LYS A 178 -3.94 1.51 25.76
CA LYS A 178 -3.06 0.33 25.94
C LYS A 178 -3.69 -0.98 25.51
N THR A 179 -4.95 -1.22 25.90
CA THR A 179 -5.60 -2.52 25.74
C THR A 179 -5.93 -2.89 24.30
N LEU A 180 -6.38 -1.93 23.47
CA LEU A 180 -6.65 -2.18 22.05
C LEU A 180 -5.35 -2.46 21.28
N VAL A 181 -4.30 -1.68 21.53
CA VAL A 181 -2.99 -1.82 20.89
C VAL A 181 -2.33 -3.16 21.26
N GLU A 182 -2.45 -3.59 22.52
CA GLU A 182 -1.93 -4.89 22.97
C GLU A 182 -2.71 -6.06 22.36
N SER A 183 -4.04 -5.97 22.25
CA SER A 183 -4.86 -6.98 21.55
C SER A 183 -4.52 -7.07 20.06
N LEU A 184 -4.33 -5.92 19.39
CA LEU A 184 -3.94 -5.87 17.98
C LEU A 184 -2.56 -6.48 17.75
N LYS A 185 -1.59 -6.21 18.64
CA LYS A 185 -0.25 -6.82 18.58
C LYS A 185 -0.30 -8.34 18.71
N SER A 186 -1.16 -8.88 19.56
CA SER A 186 -1.29 -10.34 19.75
C SER A 186 -1.92 -11.08 18.56
N GLN A 187 -2.66 -10.37 17.70
CA GLN A 187 -3.27 -10.95 16.49
C GLN A 187 -2.45 -10.67 15.23
N SER A 188 -1.30 -10.02 15.39
CA SER A 188 -0.35 -9.67 14.33
C SER A 188 0.94 -10.51 14.40
N THR A 189 0.98 -11.53 15.26
CA THR A 189 2.05 -12.52 15.40
C THR A 189 1.52 -13.90 15.07
#